data_AF-A0A6I4TSQ1-F1
#
_entry.id   AF-A0A6I4TSQ1-F1
#
_cell.length_a   1.000
_cell.length_b   1.000
_cell.length_c   1.000
_cell.angle_alpha   90.00
_cell.angle_beta   90.00
_cell.angle_gamma   90.00
#
_symmetry.space_group_name_H-M   'P 1'
#
loop_
_entity.id
_entity.type
_entity.pdbx_description
1 polymer ?
#
loop_
_entity_poly.entity_id
_entity_poly.type
_entity_poly.pdbx_seq_one_letter_code
_entity_poly.pdbx_strand_id
1 'polypeptide(L)'
;MNLPKLHVAVLMGGWANERPVSLMSGKGVADALESRGHRVTRIDMDRQVAARLAETAPDVVFNALHGVPGEDGTVQGMLDLMGIPYTHSGLATSVIAIDKELTKQALVPHGVPMPGGRVVRSEDLYGGDPLARPYVLKPVNEGSSVGVAVVTDESNYGNPIRRDAEGPWQKFPSLLAEPYVRGRELTTAVLGDRALLVTELVPKSGFYDFDAKYTDGMTEHVCPAQIPDNIAQLCLDYALQAHRLLGCRGASRSDFRWDDEQGEAGLFLLETNTQPGMTELSLVPEQARHCGISYADLVEIIIADALRHFGRLPEDNG
;
A
#
# COMPACT_ATOMS: atom_id res chain seq x y z
N MET A 1 4.39 -23.22 -9.48
CA MET A 1 3.52 -23.98 -8.55
C MET A 1 2.26 -24.33 -9.34
N ASN A 2 1.76 -25.56 -9.30
CA ASN A 2 0.56 -25.93 -10.08
C ASN A 2 -0.68 -25.88 -9.18
N LEU A 3 -1.46 -24.80 -9.27
CA LEU A 3 -2.76 -24.72 -8.63
C LEU A 3 -3.78 -25.62 -9.35
N PRO A 4 -4.77 -26.20 -8.63
CA PRO A 4 -5.94 -26.76 -9.28
C PRO A 4 -6.67 -25.68 -10.10
N LYS A 5 -7.51 -26.08 -11.05
CA LYS A 5 -8.33 -25.11 -11.80
C LYS A 5 -9.45 -24.60 -10.92
N LEU A 6 -9.29 -23.37 -10.46
CA LEU A 6 -10.21 -22.65 -9.58
C LEU A 6 -11.22 -21.83 -10.37
N HIS A 7 -12.37 -21.56 -9.74
CA HIS A 7 -13.25 -20.44 -10.06
C HIS A 7 -12.87 -19.24 -9.18
N VAL A 8 -12.24 -18.24 -9.79
CA VAL A 8 -11.79 -17.02 -9.11
C VAL A 8 -12.76 -15.87 -9.41
N ALA A 9 -13.26 -15.21 -8.37
CA ALA A 9 -13.93 -13.92 -8.53
C ALA A 9 -12.91 -12.79 -8.37
N VAL A 10 -12.78 -11.91 -9.37
CA VAL A 10 -11.90 -10.73 -9.29
C VAL A 10 -12.76 -9.52 -8.96
N LEU A 11 -12.61 -8.99 -7.73
CA LEU A 11 -13.23 -7.74 -7.34
C LEU A 11 -12.41 -6.56 -7.88
N MET A 12 -13.07 -5.65 -8.58
CA MET A 12 -12.42 -4.50 -9.24
C MET A 12 -13.38 -3.29 -9.29
N GLY A 13 -12.89 -2.13 -9.67
CA GLY A 13 -13.68 -0.91 -9.78
C GLY A 13 -14.04 -0.32 -8.42
N GLY A 14 -15.32 -0.40 -8.03
CA GLY A 14 -15.83 0.29 -6.83
C GLY A 14 -16.06 1.79 -7.05
N TRP A 15 -16.27 2.55 -5.99
CA TRP A 15 -16.57 3.99 -6.05
C TRP A 15 -15.49 4.87 -5.41
N ALA A 16 -14.33 4.30 -5.08
CA ALA A 16 -13.18 5.04 -4.59
C ALA A 16 -12.61 5.97 -5.68
N ASN A 17 -11.84 6.97 -5.27
CA ASN A 17 -11.12 7.84 -6.20
C ASN A 17 -10.15 7.03 -7.09
N GLU A 18 -9.62 5.92 -6.57
CA GLU A 18 -8.75 5.01 -7.31
C GLU A 18 -9.47 3.99 -8.21
N ARG A 19 -10.79 4.14 -8.46
CA ARG A 19 -11.58 3.25 -9.33
C ARG A 19 -10.89 2.94 -10.67
N PRO A 20 -10.33 3.90 -11.45
CA PRO A 20 -9.66 3.59 -12.71
C PRO A 20 -8.48 2.65 -12.54
N VAL A 21 -7.67 2.85 -11.49
CA VAL A 21 -6.52 1.98 -11.15
C VAL A 21 -6.99 0.58 -10.79
N SER A 22 -8.12 0.47 -10.07
CA SER A 22 -8.72 -0.81 -9.72
C SER A 22 -9.23 -1.57 -10.94
N LEU A 23 -9.89 -0.89 -11.88
CA LEU A 23 -10.33 -1.51 -13.13
C LEU A 23 -9.15 -2.02 -13.95
N MET A 24 -8.04 -1.27 -14.04
CA MET A 24 -6.84 -1.71 -14.74
C MET A 24 -6.18 -2.91 -14.05
N SER A 25 -6.04 -2.86 -12.72
CA SER A 25 -5.46 -3.95 -11.92
C SER A 25 -6.29 -5.22 -12.06
N GLY A 26 -7.61 -5.12 -11.85
CA GLY A 26 -8.52 -6.25 -11.96
C GLY A 26 -8.57 -6.85 -13.36
N LYS A 27 -8.48 -6.03 -14.41
CA LYS A 27 -8.37 -6.53 -15.79
C LYS A 27 -7.09 -7.35 -15.97
N GLY A 28 -5.93 -6.83 -15.56
CA GLY A 28 -4.64 -7.53 -15.68
C GLY A 28 -4.65 -8.87 -14.94
N VAL A 29 -5.13 -8.88 -13.70
CA VAL A 29 -5.25 -10.08 -12.86
C VAL A 29 -6.16 -11.12 -13.54
N ALA A 30 -7.33 -10.70 -14.01
CA ALA A 30 -8.28 -11.60 -14.65
C ALA A 30 -7.72 -12.21 -15.95
N ASP A 31 -7.09 -11.39 -16.80
CA ASP A 31 -6.46 -11.87 -18.05
C ASP A 31 -5.35 -12.90 -17.74
N ALA A 32 -4.55 -12.66 -16.70
CA ALA A 32 -3.49 -13.59 -16.28
C ALA A 32 -4.05 -14.93 -15.78
N LEU A 33 -5.11 -14.90 -14.97
CA LEU A 33 -5.77 -16.11 -14.47
C LEU A 33 -6.43 -16.92 -15.59
N GLU A 34 -7.10 -16.25 -16.53
CA GLU A 34 -7.69 -16.88 -17.71
C GLU A 34 -6.61 -17.54 -18.58
N SER A 35 -5.45 -16.89 -18.75
CA SER A 35 -4.31 -17.46 -19.48
C SER A 35 -3.74 -18.73 -18.84
N ARG A 36 -3.91 -18.88 -17.53
CA ARG A 36 -3.56 -20.08 -16.75
C ARG A 36 -4.68 -21.11 -16.72
N GLY A 37 -5.82 -20.85 -17.35
CA GLY A 37 -6.96 -21.77 -17.47
C GLY A 37 -7.88 -21.82 -16.24
N HIS A 38 -7.82 -20.83 -15.37
CA HIS A 38 -8.83 -20.65 -14.31
C HIS A 38 -10.14 -20.14 -14.91
N ARG A 39 -11.26 -20.49 -14.27
CA ARG A 39 -12.55 -19.84 -14.56
C ARG A 39 -12.57 -18.51 -13.80
N VAL A 40 -12.80 -17.40 -14.49
CA VAL A 40 -12.80 -16.07 -13.86
C VAL A 40 -14.19 -15.42 -13.95
N THR A 41 -14.64 -14.83 -12.85
CA THR A 41 -15.78 -13.92 -12.82
C THR A 41 -15.31 -12.54 -12.41
N ARG A 42 -15.37 -11.58 -13.33
CA ARG A 42 -15.00 -10.18 -13.07
C ARG A 42 -16.19 -9.46 -12.44
N ILE A 43 -16.00 -8.89 -11.26
CA ILE A 43 -17.06 -8.19 -10.52
C ILE A 43 -16.58 -6.75 -10.31
N ASP A 44 -17.14 -5.85 -11.10
CA ASP A 44 -17.11 -4.43 -10.77
C ASP A 44 -17.97 -4.21 -9.52
N MET A 45 -17.33 -3.82 -8.42
CA MET A 45 -17.94 -3.78 -7.10
C MET A 45 -18.99 -2.68 -7.01
N ASP A 46 -20.19 -3.08 -6.58
CA ASP A 46 -21.29 -2.20 -6.23
C ASP A 46 -21.82 -2.58 -4.83
N ARG A 47 -22.93 -1.97 -4.41
CA ARG A 47 -23.55 -2.24 -3.11
C ARG A 47 -24.19 -3.63 -2.99
N GLN A 48 -24.32 -4.37 -4.09
CA GLN A 48 -24.86 -5.72 -4.16
C GLN A 48 -23.76 -6.80 -4.21
N VAL A 49 -22.49 -6.44 -4.00
CA VAL A 49 -21.33 -7.34 -4.11
C VAL A 49 -21.50 -8.63 -3.31
N ALA A 50 -22.06 -8.59 -2.11
CA ALA A 50 -22.29 -9.78 -1.30
C ALA A 50 -23.25 -10.78 -1.97
N ALA A 51 -24.38 -10.29 -2.51
CA ALA A 51 -25.34 -11.13 -3.23
C ALA A 51 -24.72 -11.72 -4.50
N ARG A 52 -23.98 -10.91 -5.26
CA ARG A 52 -23.28 -11.35 -6.48
C ARG A 52 -22.23 -12.41 -6.20
N LEU A 53 -21.49 -12.27 -5.10
CA LEU A 53 -20.51 -13.27 -4.66
C LEU A 53 -21.18 -14.56 -4.19
N ALA A 54 -22.32 -14.47 -3.49
CA ALA A 54 -23.10 -15.65 -3.08
C ALA A 54 -23.66 -16.42 -4.29
N GLU A 55 -24.15 -15.73 -5.32
CA GLU A 55 -24.59 -16.34 -6.58
C GLU A 55 -23.42 -16.92 -7.39
N THR A 56 -22.27 -16.25 -7.38
CA THR A 56 -21.06 -16.69 -8.10
C THR A 56 -20.46 -17.95 -7.47
N ALA A 57 -20.51 -18.05 -6.13
CA ALA A 57 -19.92 -19.12 -5.34
C ALA A 57 -18.46 -19.47 -5.75
N PRO A 58 -17.54 -18.49 -5.76
CA PRO A 58 -16.16 -18.73 -6.18
C PRO A 58 -15.38 -19.55 -5.14
N ASP A 59 -14.32 -20.22 -5.59
CA ASP A 59 -13.37 -20.89 -4.68
C ASP A 59 -12.53 -19.88 -3.90
N VAL A 60 -12.24 -18.72 -4.50
CA VAL A 60 -11.44 -17.64 -3.93
C VAL A 60 -11.78 -16.30 -4.60
N VAL A 61 -11.69 -15.22 -3.82
CA VAL A 61 -11.76 -13.85 -4.30
C VAL A 61 -10.37 -13.25 -4.44
N PHE A 62 -10.02 -12.77 -5.63
CA PHE A 62 -8.90 -11.86 -5.79
C PHE A 62 -9.40 -10.42 -5.57
N ASN A 63 -8.97 -9.78 -4.48
CA ASN A 63 -9.30 -8.38 -4.23
C ASN A 63 -8.33 -7.46 -5.00
N ALA A 64 -8.80 -6.87 -6.10
CA ALA A 64 -8.07 -5.89 -6.89
C ALA A 64 -8.70 -4.48 -6.79
N LEU A 65 -9.43 -4.22 -5.71
CA LEU A 65 -9.93 -2.89 -5.36
C LEU A 65 -8.75 -1.98 -5.00
N HIS A 66 -8.92 -0.67 -5.13
CA HIS A 66 -7.97 0.32 -4.60
C HIS A 66 -8.75 1.38 -3.85
N GLY A 67 -8.22 1.80 -2.70
CA GLY A 67 -8.88 2.72 -1.78
C GLY A 67 -10.07 2.11 -1.01
N VAL A 68 -10.79 2.97 -0.29
CA VAL A 68 -11.92 2.59 0.58
C VAL A 68 -13.18 2.28 -0.25
N PRO A 69 -13.87 1.14 -0.06
CA PRO A 69 -13.77 0.16 1.04
C PRO A 69 -12.95 -1.10 0.74
N GLY A 70 -12.10 -1.08 -0.30
CA GLY A 70 -11.31 -2.25 -0.72
C GLY A 70 -10.12 -2.56 0.18
N GLU A 71 -9.56 -1.55 0.84
CA GLU A 71 -8.29 -1.63 1.57
C GLU A 71 -8.41 -1.42 3.10
N ASP A 72 -9.58 -1.02 3.59
CA ASP A 72 -9.80 -0.60 4.99
C ASP A 72 -10.33 -1.71 5.90
N GLY A 73 -10.45 -2.95 5.40
CA GLY A 73 -11.01 -4.07 6.14
C GLY A 73 -12.51 -4.28 5.94
N THR A 74 -13.23 -3.35 5.31
CA THR A 74 -14.69 -3.46 5.11
C THR A 74 -15.05 -4.65 4.21
N VAL A 75 -14.40 -4.75 3.05
CA VAL A 75 -14.61 -5.88 2.12
C VAL A 75 -14.08 -7.19 2.71
N GLN A 76 -12.95 -7.14 3.42
CA GLN A 76 -12.34 -8.29 4.08
C GLN A 76 -13.30 -8.87 5.13
N GLY A 77 -13.87 -8.04 6.01
CA GLY A 77 -14.82 -8.49 7.03
C GLY A 77 -16.11 -9.06 6.44
N MET A 78 -16.57 -8.53 5.30
CA MET A 78 -17.69 -9.13 4.57
C MET A 78 -17.33 -10.53 4.07
N LEU A 79 -16.14 -10.70 3.48
CA LEU A 79 -15.68 -12.00 2.97
C LEU A 79 -15.48 -13.01 4.10
N ASP A 80 -15.00 -12.56 5.27
CA ASP A 80 -14.93 -13.37 6.49
C ASP A 80 -16.31 -13.91 6.91
N LEU A 81 -17.34 -13.04 6.93
CA LEU A 81 -18.72 -13.46 7.24
C LEU A 81 -19.29 -14.43 6.22
N MET A 82 -18.93 -14.26 4.94
CA MET A 82 -19.36 -15.16 3.86
C MET A 82 -18.60 -16.49 3.85
N GLY A 83 -17.47 -16.60 4.57
CA GLY A 83 -16.61 -17.78 4.57
C GLY A 83 -15.90 -18.02 3.24
N ILE A 84 -15.70 -16.97 2.44
CA ILE A 84 -15.06 -17.06 1.12
C ILE A 84 -13.57 -16.71 1.27
N PRO A 85 -12.64 -17.60 0.88
CA PRO A 85 -11.21 -17.29 0.86
C PRO A 85 -10.91 -16.06 -0.02
N TYR A 86 -9.98 -15.21 0.39
CA TYR A 86 -9.62 -14.03 -0.38
C TYR A 86 -8.13 -13.67 -0.27
N THR A 87 -7.63 -12.98 -1.29
CA THR A 87 -6.24 -12.54 -1.37
C THR A 87 -5.94 -11.35 -0.48
N HIS A 88 -4.65 -11.20 -0.15
CA HIS A 88 -4.10 -10.12 0.69
C HIS A 88 -4.47 -10.24 2.17
N SER A 89 -4.27 -9.14 2.90
CA SER A 89 -4.41 -9.09 4.36
C SER A 89 -5.87 -9.07 4.80
N GLY A 90 -6.14 -9.52 6.04
CA GLY A 90 -7.49 -9.53 6.61
C GLY A 90 -7.89 -8.25 7.34
N LEU A 91 -9.12 -8.20 7.85
CA LEU A 91 -9.74 -6.99 8.40
C LEU A 91 -8.85 -6.22 9.38
N ALA A 92 -8.34 -6.90 10.42
CA ALA A 92 -7.56 -6.23 11.46
C ALA A 92 -6.28 -5.61 10.89
N THR A 93 -5.56 -6.35 10.05
CA THR A 93 -4.34 -5.86 9.39
C THR A 93 -4.62 -4.71 8.45
N SER A 94 -5.68 -4.79 7.64
CA SER A 94 -6.10 -3.71 6.73
C SER A 94 -6.41 -2.42 7.49
N VAL A 95 -7.15 -2.52 8.60
CA VAL A 95 -7.45 -1.37 9.48
C VAL A 95 -6.18 -0.77 10.09
N ILE A 96 -5.28 -1.61 10.60
CA ILE A 96 -4.04 -1.14 11.24
C ILE A 96 -3.12 -0.50 10.20
N ALA A 97 -2.94 -1.11 9.03
CA ALA A 97 -1.96 -0.69 8.04
C ALA A 97 -2.35 0.62 7.32
N ILE A 98 -3.64 0.87 7.11
CA ILE A 98 -4.11 2.13 6.54
C ILE A 98 -4.01 3.28 7.55
N ASP A 99 -4.12 2.99 8.85
CA ASP A 99 -3.98 3.96 9.93
C ASP A 99 -2.52 4.14 10.33
N LYS A 100 -1.97 5.30 9.97
CA LYS A 100 -0.55 5.60 10.18
C LYS A 100 -0.15 5.65 11.66
N GLU A 101 -1.08 5.94 12.57
CA GLU A 101 -0.80 5.97 14.00
C GLU A 101 -0.82 4.56 14.59
N LEU A 102 -1.80 3.73 14.21
CA LEU A 102 -1.84 2.32 14.62
C LEU A 102 -0.63 1.54 14.07
N THR A 103 -0.24 1.82 12.83
CA THR A 103 0.98 1.24 12.24
C THR A 103 2.22 1.60 13.06
N LYS A 104 2.38 2.86 13.48
CA LYS A 104 3.51 3.27 14.35
C LYS A 104 3.51 2.54 15.69
N GLN A 105 2.34 2.43 16.33
CA GLN A 105 2.21 1.72 17.60
C GLN A 105 2.57 0.23 17.47
N ALA A 106 2.30 -0.37 16.32
CA ALA A 106 2.63 -1.77 16.04
C ALA A 106 4.11 -1.98 15.67
N LEU A 107 4.77 -1.00 15.04
CA LEU A 107 6.10 -1.19 14.44
C LEU A 107 7.25 -0.59 15.27
N VAL A 108 7.09 0.63 15.79
CA VAL A 108 8.16 1.36 16.49
C VAL A 108 8.67 0.62 17.74
N PRO A 109 7.82 0.02 18.60
CA PRO A 109 8.30 -0.74 19.76
C PRO A 109 9.17 -1.95 19.41
N HIS A 110 9.11 -2.41 18.16
CA HIS A 110 9.87 -3.54 17.64
C HIS A 110 11.10 -3.12 16.83
N GLY A 111 11.47 -1.83 16.86
CA GLY A 111 12.71 -1.33 16.27
C GLY A 111 12.60 -0.95 14.80
N VAL A 112 11.40 -0.91 14.21
CA VAL A 112 11.20 -0.38 12.85
C VAL A 112 11.09 1.15 12.93
N PRO A 113 12.06 1.91 12.36
CA PRO A 113 12.04 3.37 12.45
C PRO A 113 10.91 3.95 11.61
N MET A 114 10.10 4.81 12.22
CA MET A 114 9.09 5.62 11.53
C MET A 114 9.24 7.07 11.98
N PRO A 115 8.83 8.07 11.16
CA PRO A 115 8.93 9.46 11.57
C PRO A 115 8.15 9.67 12.87
N GLY A 116 8.75 10.39 13.81
CA GLY A 116 8.02 10.86 14.99
C GLY A 116 6.84 11.75 14.58
N GLY A 117 6.03 12.17 15.54
CA GLY A 117 4.92 13.06 15.22
C GLY A 117 3.79 12.99 16.22
N ARG A 118 2.69 13.66 15.86
CA ARG A 118 1.46 13.64 16.64
C ARG A 118 0.26 13.98 15.77
N VAL A 119 -0.89 13.44 16.14
CA VAL A 119 -2.17 13.90 15.60
C VAL A 119 -2.51 15.26 16.20
N VAL A 120 -2.90 16.20 15.34
CA VAL A 120 -3.28 17.56 15.70
C VAL A 120 -4.64 17.90 15.11
N ARG A 121 -5.39 18.76 15.79
CA ARG A 121 -6.64 19.29 15.24
C ARG A 121 -6.29 20.35 14.21
N SER A 122 -7.00 20.34 13.09
CA SER A 122 -6.79 21.31 12.01
C SER A 122 -7.01 22.75 12.47
N GLU A 123 -7.89 22.96 13.44
CA GLU A 123 -8.14 24.28 14.04
C GLU A 123 -6.93 24.83 14.82
N ASP A 124 -6.13 23.95 15.44
CA ASP A 124 -4.97 24.37 16.25
C ASP A 124 -3.84 24.92 15.36
N LEU A 125 -3.80 24.51 14.09
CA LEU A 125 -2.78 24.92 13.10
C LEU A 125 -2.83 26.41 12.79
N TYR A 126 -3.97 27.07 12.99
CA TYR A 126 -4.11 28.52 12.81
C TYR A 126 -3.52 29.32 13.98
N GLY A 127 -3.31 28.67 15.13
CA GLY A 127 -2.74 29.29 16.33
C GLY A 127 -1.24 29.11 16.47
N GLY A 128 -0.65 28.10 15.83
CA GLY A 128 0.78 27.80 15.93
C GLY A 128 1.17 26.52 15.18
N ASP A 129 2.43 26.43 14.77
CA ASP A 129 2.93 25.21 14.16
C ASP A 129 2.99 24.06 15.17
N PRO A 130 2.60 22.84 14.77
CA PRO A 130 2.62 21.67 15.65
C PRO A 130 4.03 21.10 15.84
N LEU A 131 4.98 21.42 14.96
CA LEU A 131 6.36 20.96 14.97
C LEU A 131 7.27 22.05 14.40
N ALA A 132 8.59 21.94 14.63
CA ALA A 132 9.54 22.79 13.92
C ALA A 132 9.47 22.51 12.41
N ARG A 133 9.57 23.57 11.60
CA ARG A 133 9.63 23.46 10.14
C ARG A 133 11.00 22.91 9.70
N PRO A 134 11.07 22.13 8.61
CA PRO A 134 9.94 21.65 7.82
C PRO A 134 9.21 20.44 8.45
N TYR A 135 7.88 20.41 8.29
CA TYR A 135 7.04 19.28 8.72
C TYR A 135 6.02 18.91 7.63
N VAL A 136 5.48 17.70 7.72
CA VAL A 136 4.45 17.19 6.82
C VAL A 136 3.13 17.08 7.59
N LEU A 137 2.05 17.52 6.96
CA LEU A 137 0.67 17.27 7.40
C LEU A 137 0.03 16.28 6.44
N LYS A 138 -0.57 15.21 6.98
CA LYS A 138 -1.28 14.20 6.18
C LYS A 138 -2.49 13.65 6.93
N PRO A 139 -3.55 13.19 6.26
CA PRO A 139 -4.62 12.46 6.91
C PRO A 139 -4.08 11.15 7.51
N VAL A 140 -4.69 10.69 8.60
CA VAL A 140 -4.21 9.49 9.30
C VAL A 140 -4.49 8.22 8.48
N ASN A 141 -5.67 8.17 7.82
CA ASN A 141 -6.25 6.93 7.26
C ASN A 141 -6.56 7.05 5.76
N GLU A 142 -5.83 7.91 5.04
CA GLU A 142 -5.94 8.03 3.59
C GLU A 142 -4.71 7.43 2.90
N GLY A 143 -4.93 6.87 1.71
CA GLY A 143 -3.90 6.34 0.82
C GLY A 143 -3.46 7.34 -0.26
N SER A 144 -2.55 6.88 -1.12
CA SER A 144 -2.23 7.52 -2.41
C SER A 144 -1.82 9.00 -2.34
N SER A 145 -1.15 9.40 -1.25
CA SER A 145 -0.68 10.78 -1.01
C SER A 145 -1.79 11.85 -1.00
N VAL A 146 -3.06 11.44 -0.88
CA VAL A 146 -4.19 12.37 -0.84
C VAL A 146 -4.13 13.22 0.43
N GLY A 147 -4.10 14.55 0.25
CA GLY A 147 -4.09 15.48 1.38
C GLY A 147 -2.74 15.63 2.09
N VAL A 148 -1.62 15.25 1.47
CA VAL A 148 -0.29 15.52 2.03
C VAL A 148 0.11 16.97 1.73
N ALA A 149 0.60 17.70 2.74
CA ALA A 149 1.16 19.04 2.59
C ALA A 149 2.51 19.14 3.31
N VAL A 150 3.53 19.64 2.62
CA VAL A 150 4.86 19.90 3.19
C VAL A 150 4.95 21.37 3.58
N VAL A 151 5.04 21.65 4.88
CA VAL A 151 5.10 23.00 5.42
C VAL A 151 6.56 23.37 5.71
N THR A 152 7.10 24.30 4.92
CA THR A 152 8.45 24.86 5.07
C THR A 152 8.37 26.35 5.45
N ASP A 153 9.51 26.97 5.77
CA ASP A 153 9.57 28.42 6.02
C ASP A 153 9.19 29.24 4.78
N GLU A 154 9.48 28.71 3.59
CA GLU A 154 9.20 29.30 2.29
C GLU A 154 7.79 28.97 1.76
N SER A 155 7.05 28.08 2.45
CA SER A 155 5.72 27.68 2.02
C SER A 155 4.74 28.87 2.03
N ASN A 156 3.83 28.91 1.05
CA ASN A 156 2.85 29.98 0.92
C ASN A 156 1.67 29.87 1.92
N TYR A 157 1.71 28.91 2.84
CA TYR A 157 0.65 28.66 3.83
C TYR A 157 0.61 29.71 4.96
N GLY A 158 1.72 30.42 5.19
CA GLY A 158 1.90 31.35 6.31
C GLY A 158 2.62 30.73 7.51
N ASN A 159 2.97 31.56 8.50
CA ASN A 159 3.57 31.14 9.77
C ASN A 159 2.91 31.91 10.94
N PRO A 160 1.91 31.33 11.63
CA PRO A 160 1.32 29.99 11.42
C PRO A 160 0.47 29.90 10.15
N ILE A 161 -0.08 28.71 9.86
CA ILE A 161 -0.95 28.48 8.70
C ILE A 161 -2.11 29.49 8.73
N ARG A 162 -2.35 30.20 7.62
CA ARG A 162 -3.46 31.15 7.49
C ARG A 162 -4.78 30.41 7.26
N ARG A 163 -5.88 30.98 7.73
CA ARG A 163 -7.23 30.40 7.51
C ARG A 163 -7.62 30.31 6.04
N ASP A 164 -7.11 31.21 5.22
CA ASP A 164 -7.35 31.26 3.77
C ASP A 164 -6.36 30.40 2.97
N ALA A 165 -5.34 29.81 3.60
CA ALA A 165 -4.40 28.93 2.92
C ALA A 165 -5.11 27.62 2.55
N GLU A 166 -5.04 27.25 1.28
CA GLU A 166 -5.54 25.97 0.79
C GLU A 166 -4.65 24.82 1.29
N GLY A 167 -5.29 23.77 1.81
CA GLY A 167 -4.58 22.60 2.30
C GLY A 167 -5.50 21.57 2.97
N PRO A 168 -4.94 20.45 3.45
CA PRO A 168 -5.74 19.36 4.01
C PRO A 168 -6.51 19.75 5.28
N TRP A 169 -6.07 20.77 6.02
CA TRP A 169 -6.73 21.26 7.23
C TRP A 169 -8.14 21.82 7.00
N GLN A 170 -8.50 22.13 5.75
CA GLN A 170 -9.86 22.54 5.39
C GLN A 170 -10.79 21.35 5.14
N LYS A 171 -10.24 20.17 4.87
CA LYS A 171 -10.99 18.96 4.47
C LYS A 171 -11.07 17.94 5.60
N PHE A 172 -10.04 17.87 6.44
CA PHE A 172 -9.92 16.91 7.52
C PHE A 172 -9.95 17.63 8.87
N PRO A 173 -10.72 17.14 9.86
CA PRO A 173 -10.79 17.77 11.19
C PRO A 173 -9.51 17.57 12.01
N SER A 174 -8.74 16.52 11.70
CA SER A 174 -7.46 16.19 12.31
C SER A 174 -6.46 15.69 11.29
N LEU A 175 -5.18 15.95 11.53
CA LEU A 175 -4.08 15.57 10.67
C LEU A 175 -2.94 15.00 11.50
N LEU A 176 -2.18 14.08 10.91
CA LEU A 176 -0.90 13.63 11.44
C LEU A 176 0.18 14.62 11.02
N ALA A 177 0.84 15.25 12.00
CA ALA A 177 2.01 16.08 11.81
C ALA A 177 3.29 15.29 12.08
N GLU A 178 4.20 15.24 11.11
CA GLU A 178 5.49 14.55 11.21
C GLU A 178 6.65 15.46 10.78
N PRO A 179 7.87 15.29 11.33
CA PRO A 179 9.05 15.90 10.75
C PRO A 179 9.20 15.52 9.27
N TYR A 180 9.56 16.48 8.43
CA TYR A 180 9.85 16.18 7.04
C TYR A 180 11.15 15.37 6.92
N VAL A 181 11.03 14.13 6.43
CA VAL A 181 12.19 13.29 6.10
C VAL A 181 12.63 13.60 4.67
N ARG A 182 13.77 14.29 4.56
CA ARG A 182 14.40 14.63 3.27
C ARG A 182 15.04 13.40 2.61
N GLY A 183 15.59 13.60 1.42
CA GLY A 183 16.34 12.59 0.69
C GLY A 183 15.49 11.76 -0.27
N ARG A 184 15.82 10.47 -0.37
CA ARG A 184 15.37 9.54 -1.41
C ARG A 184 14.09 8.83 -1.00
N GLU A 185 13.27 8.47 -1.99
CA GLU A 185 12.06 7.69 -1.78
C GLU A 185 12.26 6.26 -2.27
N LEU A 186 12.06 5.30 -1.38
CA LEU A 186 12.35 3.89 -1.61
C LEU A 186 11.11 3.06 -1.31
N THR A 187 10.96 1.94 -1.99
CA THR A 187 9.82 1.04 -1.77
C THR A 187 10.25 -0.42 -1.90
N THR A 188 9.67 -1.28 -1.07
CA THR A 188 10.01 -2.70 -1.01
C THR A 188 8.75 -3.54 -0.96
N ALA A 189 8.60 -4.46 -1.91
CA ALA A 189 7.54 -5.44 -1.92
C ALA A 189 7.92 -6.66 -1.08
N VAL A 190 6.94 -7.20 -0.35
CA VAL A 190 7.01 -8.51 0.30
C VAL A 190 5.97 -9.41 -0.35
N LEU A 191 6.37 -10.62 -0.70
CA LEU A 191 5.51 -11.65 -1.27
C LEU A 191 5.62 -12.91 -0.41
N GLY A 192 4.54 -13.27 0.28
CA GLY A 192 4.57 -14.30 1.31
C GLY A 192 5.53 -13.92 2.43
N ASP A 193 6.57 -14.73 2.64
CA ASP A 193 7.58 -14.55 3.68
C ASP A 193 8.90 -13.94 3.18
N ARG A 194 8.92 -13.43 1.94
CA ARG A 194 10.13 -12.93 1.27
C ARG A 194 9.97 -11.49 0.81
N ALA A 195 10.87 -10.61 1.27
CA ALA A 195 11.10 -9.31 0.65
C ALA A 195 11.82 -9.49 -0.71
N LEU A 196 11.35 -8.78 -1.73
CA LEU A 196 11.81 -8.97 -3.11
C LEU A 196 13.09 -8.18 -3.42
N LEU A 197 12.99 -6.85 -3.52
CA LEU A 197 14.10 -5.92 -3.74
C LEU A 197 13.65 -4.49 -3.40
N VAL A 198 14.55 -3.52 -3.53
CA VAL A 198 14.22 -2.09 -3.33
C VAL A 198 14.11 -1.39 -4.68
N THR A 199 12.99 -0.72 -4.93
CA THR A 199 12.85 0.24 -6.04
C THR A 199 13.04 1.65 -5.47
N GLU A 200 13.81 2.49 -6.14
CA GLU A 200 13.82 3.92 -5.85
C GLU A 200 12.87 4.65 -6.80
N LEU A 201 12.11 5.58 -6.23
CA LEU A 201 11.21 6.46 -6.95
C LEU A 201 11.87 7.84 -7.05
N VAL A 202 12.23 8.25 -8.25
CA VAL A 202 12.87 9.54 -8.53
C VAL A 202 11.88 10.44 -9.27
N PRO A 203 11.18 11.36 -8.56
CA PRO A 203 10.26 12.30 -9.21
C PRO A 203 11.02 13.24 -10.15
N LYS A 204 10.51 13.49 -11.35
CA LYS A 204 11.16 14.45 -12.29
C LYS A 204 11.01 15.91 -11.88
N SER A 205 10.02 16.23 -11.04
CA SER A 205 9.89 17.51 -10.35
C SER A 205 9.06 17.36 -9.08
N GLY A 206 9.50 17.97 -7.97
CA GLY A 206 8.72 18.04 -6.73
C GLY A 206 8.66 16.73 -5.93
N PHE A 207 7.50 16.48 -5.29
CA PHE A 207 7.23 15.36 -4.39
C PHE A 207 6.42 14.26 -5.11
N TYR A 208 6.49 13.01 -4.66
CA TYR A 208 5.73 11.88 -5.23
C TYR A 208 4.25 11.92 -4.79
N ASP A 209 3.42 12.61 -5.58
CA ASP A 209 1.98 12.75 -5.37
C ASP A 209 1.14 11.75 -6.21
N PHE A 210 -0.19 11.86 -6.12
CA PHE A 210 -1.12 10.98 -6.83
C PHE A 210 -0.91 11.00 -8.35
N ASP A 211 -0.68 12.17 -8.93
CA ASP A 211 -0.49 12.33 -10.37
C ASP A 211 0.84 11.71 -10.81
N ALA A 212 1.89 11.81 -9.99
CA ALA A 212 3.19 11.18 -10.22
C ALA A 212 3.17 9.64 -10.10
N LYS A 213 2.20 9.05 -9.38
CA LYS A 213 2.03 7.60 -9.18
C LYS A 213 1.42 6.86 -10.37
N TYR A 214 0.59 7.54 -11.17
CA TYR A 214 -0.24 6.89 -12.20
C TYR A 214 -0.16 7.54 -13.59
N THR A 215 0.57 8.65 -13.74
CA THR A 215 0.85 9.25 -15.04
C THR A 215 2.20 8.78 -15.57
N ASP A 216 2.18 8.14 -16.74
CA ASP A 216 3.39 7.66 -17.40
C ASP A 216 4.39 8.82 -17.65
N GLY A 217 5.65 8.61 -17.30
CA GLY A 217 6.73 9.55 -17.54
C GLY A 217 6.98 10.64 -16.48
N MET A 218 6.27 10.68 -15.34
CA MET A 218 6.47 11.69 -14.28
C MET A 218 7.49 11.29 -13.20
N THR A 219 7.68 9.99 -12.98
CA THR A 219 8.63 9.44 -12.01
C THR A 219 9.50 8.39 -12.69
N GLU A 220 10.80 8.44 -12.47
CA GLU A 220 11.72 7.39 -12.89
C GLU A 220 11.79 6.32 -11.79
N HIS A 221 11.59 5.05 -12.16
CA HIS A 221 11.74 3.92 -11.26
C HIS A 221 13.12 3.29 -11.49
N VAL A 222 13.96 3.31 -10.46
CA VAL A 222 15.27 2.65 -10.48
C VAL A 222 15.14 1.31 -9.74
N CYS A 223 15.07 0.23 -10.50
CA CYS A 223 14.77 -1.13 -10.03
C CYS A 223 15.82 -2.13 -10.56
N PRO A 224 16.78 -2.60 -9.72
CA PRO A 224 16.92 -2.33 -8.30
C PRO A 224 17.51 -0.93 -8.03
N ALA A 225 17.20 -0.38 -6.86
CA ALA A 225 17.70 0.91 -6.42
C ALA A 225 19.23 0.95 -6.37
N GLN A 226 19.83 2.06 -6.79
CA GLN A 226 21.27 2.28 -6.72
C GLN A 226 21.63 2.94 -5.37
N ILE A 227 21.56 2.14 -4.30
CA ILE A 227 21.81 2.53 -2.91
C ILE A 227 22.89 1.63 -2.29
N PRO A 228 23.55 2.06 -1.19
CA PRO A 228 24.47 1.19 -0.47
C PRO A 228 23.82 -0.12 0.00
N ASP A 229 24.55 -1.23 -0.07
CA ASP A 229 24.04 -2.58 0.23
C ASP A 229 23.44 -2.70 1.64
N ASN A 230 24.02 -2.02 2.64
CA ASN A 230 23.50 -2.01 4.00
C ASN A 230 22.12 -1.32 4.09
N ILE A 231 21.89 -0.26 3.32
CA ILE A 231 20.59 0.43 3.27
C ILE A 231 19.55 -0.44 2.54
N ALA A 232 19.95 -1.08 1.43
CA ALA A 232 19.09 -2.03 0.74
C ALA A 232 18.65 -3.17 1.66
N GLN A 233 19.60 -3.74 2.42
CA GLN A 233 19.30 -4.81 3.38
C GLN A 233 18.36 -4.33 4.49
N LEU A 234 18.56 -3.12 5.03
CA LEU A 234 17.65 -2.55 6.03
C LEU A 234 16.22 -2.36 5.48
N CYS A 235 16.06 -1.91 4.23
CA CYS A 235 14.74 -1.82 3.61
C CYS A 235 14.05 -3.19 3.51
N LEU A 236 14.79 -4.22 3.10
CA LEU A 236 14.28 -5.60 3.02
C LEU A 236 13.87 -6.12 4.41
N ASP A 237 14.73 -5.92 5.41
CA ASP A 237 14.51 -6.39 6.77
C ASP A 237 13.31 -5.69 7.41
N TYR A 238 13.23 -4.36 7.32
CA TYR A 238 12.11 -3.59 7.85
C TYR A 238 10.80 -3.87 7.13
N ALA A 239 10.80 -4.03 5.80
CA ALA A 239 9.59 -4.39 5.06
C ALA A 239 9.07 -5.77 5.46
N LEU A 240 9.97 -6.76 5.58
CA LEU A 240 9.61 -8.11 6.01
C LEU A 240 9.14 -8.14 7.47
N GLN A 241 9.80 -7.38 8.34
CA GLN A 241 9.41 -7.25 9.75
C GLN A 241 8.04 -6.58 9.86
N ALA A 242 7.79 -5.50 9.11
CA ALA A 242 6.50 -4.82 9.07
C ALA A 242 5.39 -5.76 8.57
N HIS A 243 5.64 -6.48 7.47
CA HIS A 243 4.71 -7.49 6.95
C HIS A 243 4.30 -8.50 8.03
N ARG A 244 5.27 -9.03 8.78
CA ARG A 244 5.01 -10.02 9.84
C ARG A 244 4.29 -9.43 11.04
N LEU A 245 4.76 -8.30 11.57
CA LEU A 245 4.21 -7.68 12.79
C LEU A 245 2.77 -7.19 12.58
N LEU A 246 2.46 -6.68 11.39
CA LEU A 246 1.11 -6.23 11.05
C LEU A 246 0.17 -7.41 10.72
N GLY A 247 0.71 -8.61 10.49
CA GLY A 247 -0.07 -9.77 10.05
C GLY A 247 -0.48 -9.70 8.58
N CYS A 248 0.33 -9.03 7.75
CA CYS A 248 0.15 -8.98 6.31
C CYS A 248 0.24 -10.38 5.69
N ARG A 249 -0.39 -10.53 4.52
CA ARG A 249 -0.45 -11.77 3.75
C ARG A 249 -0.43 -11.48 2.26
N GLY A 250 -0.17 -12.49 1.45
CA GLY A 250 -0.06 -12.36 0.00
C GLY A 250 1.06 -11.40 -0.36
N ALA A 251 0.70 -10.26 -0.94
CA ALA A 251 1.64 -9.19 -1.26
C ALA A 251 1.38 -7.96 -0.37
N SER A 252 2.45 -7.37 0.15
CA SER A 252 2.43 -6.02 0.72
C SER A 252 3.56 -5.17 0.15
N ARG A 253 3.47 -3.86 0.34
CA ARG A 253 4.53 -2.93 -0.06
C ARG A 253 4.79 -1.94 1.06
N SER A 254 6.03 -1.79 1.48
CA SER A 254 6.44 -0.78 2.47
C SER A 254 7.17 0.35 1.76
N ASP A 255 6.73 1.57 2.02
CA ASP A 255 7.28 2.79 1.43
C ASP A 255 8.17 3.50 2.48
N PHE A 256 9.31 4.01 2.05
CA PHE A 256 10.36 4.56 2.91
C PHE A 256 10.81 5.94 2.42
N ARG A 257 11.30 6.74 3.37
CA ARG A 257 12.14 7.91 3.08
C ARG A 257 13.51 7.70 3.69
N TRP A 258 14.54 8.05 2.93
CA TRP A 258 15.92 7.89 3.36
C TRP A 258 16.71 9.19 3.19
N ASP A 259 17.12 9.77 4.31
CA ASP A 259 18.10 10.85 4.35
C ASP A 259 19.52 10.25 4.29
N ASP A 260 20.14 10.35 3.12
CA ASP A 260 21.43 9.75 2.81
C ASP A 260 22.60 10.37 3.58
N GLU A 261 22.50 11.62 4.01
CA GLU A 261 23.50 12.27 4.87
C GLU A 261 23.52 11.71 6.30
N GLN A 262 22.43 11.09 6.75
CA GLN A 262 22.32 10.46 8.07
C GLN A 262 22.62 8.95 8.04
N GLY A 263 22.94 8.39 6.87
CA GLY A 263 23.20 6.96 6.71
C GLY A 263 22.00 6.12 7.18
N GLU A 264 22.26 5.06 7.95
CA GLU A 264 21.22 4.14 8.44
C GLU A 264 20.19 4.83 9.36
N ALA A 265 20.62 5.83 10.14
CA ALA A 265 19.74 6.57 11.04
C ALA A 265 18.75 7.49 10.30
N GLY A 266 19.00 7.74 9.01
CA GLY A 266 18.12 8.52 8.14
C GLY A 266 17.02 7.72 7.46
N LEU A 267 16.96 6.39 7.63
CA LEU A 267 15.98 5.52 6.97
C LEU A 267 14.72 5.36 7.83
N PHE A 268 13.57 5.74 7.28
CA PHE A 268 12.28 5.66 7.96
C PHE A 268 11.22 5.01 7.08
N LEU A 269 10.48 4.03 7.64
CA LEU A 269 9.27 3.49 7.06
C LEU A 269 8.12 4.51 7.22
N LEU A 270 7.42 4.80 6.13
CA LEU A 270 6.29 5.73 6.11
C LEU A 270 4.95 5.04 6.30
N GLU A 271 4.72 3.99 5.52
CA GLU A 271 3.48 3.21 5.52
C GLU A 271 3.71 1.82 4.93
N THR A 272 2.78 0.90 5.20
CA THR A 272 2.71 -0.41 4.55
C THR A 272 1.37 -0.55 3.87
N ASN A 273 1.37 -0.69 2.55
CA ASN A 273 0.18 -0.97 1.77
C ASN A 273 -0.07 -2.49 1.73
N THR A 274 -1.26 -2.90 2.18
CA THR A 274 -1.67 -4.31 2.28
C THR A 274 -2.29 -4.88 1.01
N GLN A 275 -2.57 -4.05 0.02
CA GLN A 275 -3.21 -4.42 -1.25
C GLN A 275 -2.61 -3.59 -2.39
N PRO A 276 -1.34 -3.82 -2.72
CA PRO A 276 -0.62 -2.97 -3.64
C PRO A 276 -1.19 -3.04 -5.06
N GLY A 277 -0.93 -2.00 -5.85
CA GLY A 277 -1.24 -1.94 -7.28
C GLY A 277 -0.76 -3.19 -8.04
N MET A 278 -1.60 -3.68 -8.94
CA MET A 278 -1.34 -4.86 -9.78
C MET A 278 -1.44 -4.53 -11.27
N THR A 279 -1.30 -3.27 -11.67
CA THR A 279 -1.15 -2.90 -13.09
C THR A 279 0.22 -3.33 -13.61
N GLU A 280 0.42 -3.34 -14.92
CA GLU A 280 1.72 -3.70 -15.54
C GLU A 280 2.89 -2.80 -15.09
N LEU A 281 2.58 -1.54 -14.77
CA LEU A 281 3.51 -0.50 -14.30
C LEU A 281 3.57 -0.42 -12.76
N SER A 282 2.85 -1.28 -12.04
CA SER A 282 2.87 -1.26 -10.58
C SER A 282 4.15 -1.86 -10.02
N LEU A 283 4.55 -1.36 -8.85
CA LEU A 283 5.83 -1.67 -8.21
C LEU A 283 5.99 -3.14 -7.82
N VAL A 284 4.93 -3.80 -7.35
CA VAL A 284 5.01 -5.22 -6.97
C VAL A 284 5.26 -6.11 -8.20
N PRO A 285 4.48 -5.99 -9.31
CA PRO A 285 4.81 -6.63 -10.58
C PRO A 285 6.22 -6.33 -11.12
N GLU A 286 6.69 -5.09 -11.02
CA GLU A 286 8.03 -4.69 -11.46
C GLU A 286 9.12 -5.44 -10.67
N GLN A 287 9.03 -5.42 -9.35
CA GLN A 287 10.00 -6.11 -8.49
C GLN A 287 9.95 -7.63 -8.69
N ALA A 288 8.75 -8.21 -8.78
CA ALA A 288 8.56 -9.63 -9.04
C ALA A 288 9.22 -10.05 -10.38
N ARG A 289 9.03 -9.26 -11.44
CA ARG A 289 9.65 -9.50 -12.75
C ARG A 289 11.18 -9.49 -12.68
N HIS A 290 11.75 -8.55 -11.93
CA HIS A 290 13.20 -8.49 -11.72
C HIS A 290 13.72 -9.73 -10.96
N CYS A 291 12.92 -10.29 -10.06
CA CYS A 291 13.19 -11.56 -9.39
C CYS A 291 12.89 -12.81 -10.26
N GLY A 292 12.57 -12.66 -11.54
CA GLY A 292 12.26 -13.77 -12.45
C GLY A 292 10.86 -14.36 -12.28
N ILE A 293 9.96 -13.67 -11.57
CA ILE A 293 8.57 -14.09 -11.36
C ILE A 293 7.72 -13.43 -12.44
N SER A 294 7.09 -14.23 -13.31
CA SER A 294 6.17 -13.68 -14.31
C SER A 294 4.91 -13.11 -13.64
N TYR A 295 4.22 -12.17 -14.29
CA TYR A 295 2.99 -11.59 -13.74
C TYR A 295 1.92 -12.66 -13.42
N ALA A 296 1.77 -13.67 -14.29
CA ALA A 296 0.85 -14.76 -14.04
C ALA A 296 1.29 -15.65 -12.86
N ASP A 297 2.59 -15.90 -12.69
CA ASP A 297 3.09 -16.63 -11.52
C ASP A 297 2.87 -15.82 -10.24
N LEU A 298 3.09 -14.50 -10.26
CA LEU A 298 2.84 -13.61 -9.13
C LEU A 298 1.38 -13.71 -8.67
N VAL A 299 0.43 -13.61 -9.62
CA VAL A 299 -1.01 -13.73 -9.32
C VAL A 299 -1.35 -15.10 -8.72
N GLU A 300 -0.81 -16.19 -9.26
CA GLU A 300 -1.01 -17.54 -8.71
C GLU A 300 -0.37 -17.71 -7.32
N ILE A 301 0.80 -17.11 -7.06
CA ILE A 301 1.44 -17.12 -5.73
C ILE A 301 0.55 -16.44 -4.69
N ILE A 302 -0.03 -15.29 -5.01
CA ILE A 302 -0.93 -14.55 -4.10
C ILE A 302 -2.20 -15.37 -3.79
N ILE A 303 -2.75 -16.08 -4.79
CA ILE A 303 -3.90 -16.98 -4.58
C ILE A 303 -3.51 -18.20 -3.75
N ALA A 304 -2.35 -18.80 -4.02
CA ALA A 304 -1.87 -19.96 -3.27
C ALA A 304 -1.72 -19.61 -1.78
N ASP A 305 -1.15 -18.45 -1.46
CA ASP A 305 -1.02 -17.93 -0.10
C ASP A 305 -2.39 -17.82 0.59
N ALA A 306 -3.36 -17.17 -0.07
CA ALA A 306 -4.72 -17.06 0.43
C ALA A 306 -5.34 -18.43 0.74
N LEU A 307 -5.28 -19.35 -0.23
CA LEU A 307 -5.88 -20.68 -0.06
C LEU A 307 -5.21 -21.48 1.07
N ARG A 308 -3.90 -21.36 1.29
CA ARG A 308 -3.23 -21.97 2.44
C ARG A 308 -3.73 -21.39 3.75
N HIS A 309 -3.82 -20.06 3.84
CA HIS A 309 -4.33 -19.41 5.04
C HIS A 309 -5.73 -19.90 5.41
N PHE A 310 -6.61 -20.06 4.43
CA PHE A 310 -7.97 -20.56 4.63
C PHE A 310 -8.07 -22.11 4.67
N GLY A 311 -6.95 -22.83 4.76
CA GLY A 311 -6.91 -24.29 4.88
C GLY A 311 -7.43 -25.05 3.65
N ARG A 312 -7.41 -24.42 2.47
CA ARG A 312 -7.85 -24.98 1.18
C ARG A 312 -6.71 -25.57 0.36
N LEU A 313 -5.47 -25.26 0.70
CA LEU A 313 -4.26 -25.89 0.20
C LEU A 313 -3.38 -26.33 1.38
N PRO A 314 -2.60 -27.42 1.23
CA PRO A 314 -1.59 -27.77 2.22
C PRO A 314 -0.52 -26.69 2.32
N GLU A 315 0.05 -26.52 3.53
CA GLU A 315 1.25 -25.71 3.69
C GLU A 315 2.39 -26.29 2.84
N ASP A 316 3.26 -25.42 2.32
CA ASP A 316 4.48 -25.91 1.70
C ASP A 316 5.32 -26.55 2.81
N ASN A 317 5.43 -27.87 2.79
CA ASN A 317 6.43 -28.58 3.59
C ASN A 317 7.80 -28.21 3.03
N GLY A 318 8.32 -27.06 3.45
CA GLY A 318 9.71 -26.65 3.23
C GLY A 318 10.68 -27.64 3.86
#